data_AF-A0A2X3M042-F1
#
_entry.id   AF-A0A2X3M042-F1
#
_cell.length_a   1.000
_cell.length_b   1.000
_cell.length_c   1.000
_cell.angle_alpha   90.00
_cell.angle_beta   90.00
_cell.angle_gamma   90.00
#
_symmetry.space_group_name_H-M   'P 1'
#
loop_
_entity.id
_entity.type
_entity.pdbx_description
1 polymer ?
#
loop_
_entity_poly.entity_id
_entity_poly.type
_entity_poly.pdbx_seq_one_letter_code
_entity_poly.pdbx_strand_id
1 'polypeptide(L)'
;MDTSLAHENARLRALLQTQQDTIRQMAKYNRLLSQRVAAYASEINRLKALVAKLQRMQFGKSSEKLRAKTERQIQEAQERISALQEEMAETLGEQYDPVLPSALRQSSAVNRYRPHFPVKPGSSGRKRNAARPVVVTSVLWV
;
A
#
# COMPACT_ATOMS: atom_id res chain seq x y z
N MET A 1 51.68 1.48 4.82
CA MET A 1 50.41 2.09 5.27
C MET A 1 49.54 2.51 4.09
N ASP A 2 50.09 3.09 3.03
CA ASP A 2 49.33 3.60 1.87
C ASP A 2 48.54 2.54 1.09
N THR A 3 49.05 1.32 1.00
CA THR A 3 48.35 0.20 0.36
C THR A 3 47.06 -0.14 1.10
N SER A 4 47.04 -0.10 2.43
CA SER A 4 45.86 -0.42 3.25
C SER A 4 44.72 0.58 3.04
N LEU A 5 45.05 1.88 3.00
CA LEU A 5 44.08 2.95 2.76
C LEU A 5 43.50 2.92 1.33
N ALA A 6 44.31 2.54 0.33
CA ALA A 6 43.85 2.38 -1.04
C ALA A 6 42.85 1.23 -1.17
N HIS A 7 43.12 0.08 -0.52
CA HIS A 7 42.21 -1.06 -0.51
C HIS A 7 40.88 -0.75 0.19
N GLU A 8 40.90 -0.07 1.34
CA GLU A 8 39.67 0.30 2.05
C GLU A 8 38.83 1.31 1.23
N ASN A 9 39.46 2.28 0.57
CA ASN A 9 38.75 3.19 -0.34
C ASN A 9 38.09 2.44 -1.52
N ALA A 10 38.78 1.45 -2.10
CA ALA A 10 38.22 0.63 -3.16
C ALA A 10 37.00 -0.18 -2.65
N ARG A 11 37.10 -0.74 -1.44
CA ARG A 11 36.00 -1.46 -0.78
C ARG A 11 34.79 -0.57 -0.53
N LEU A 12 35.00 0.63 0.01
CA LEU A 12 33.92 1.59 0.28
C LEU A 12 33.23 2.06 -1.01
N ARG A 13 33.98 2.28 -2.09
CA ARG A 13 33.42 2.62 -3.41
C ARG A 13 32.57 1.47 -3.96
N ALA A 14 33.04 0.23 -3.85
CA ALA A 14 32.26 -0.94 -4.27
C ALA A 14 30.97 -1.10 -3.46
N LEU A 15 31.03 -0.86 -2.14
CA LEU A 15 29.85 -0.89 -1.28
C LEU A 15 28.83 0.20 -1.66
N LEU A 16 29.30 1.44 -1.88
CA LEU A 16 28.45 2.55 -2.30
C LEU A 16 27.80 2.27 -3.65
N GLN A 17 28.54 1.73 -4.62
CA GLN A 17 28.00 1.34 -5.91
C GLN A 17 26.87 0.30 -5.74
N THR A 18 27.09 -0.69 -4.88
CA THR A 18 26.09 -1.73 -4.60
C THR A 18 24.82 -1.14 -3.98
N GLN A 19 24.95 -0.19 -3.05
CA GLN A 19 23.80 0.53 -2.48
C GLN A 19 23.02 1.29 -3.55
N GLN A 20 23.72 2.01 -4.43
CA GLN A 20 23.08 2.75 -5.51
C GLN A 20 22.35 1.82 -6.48
N ASP A 21 22.93 0.67 -6.80
CA ASP A 21 22.32 -0.33 -7.67
C ASP A 21 21.01 -0.86 -7.04
N THR A 22 21.02 -1.17 -5.74
CA THR A 22 19.81 -1.58 -5.00
C THR A 22 18.74 -0.48 -5.03
N ILE A 23 19.10 0.77 -4.75
CA ILE A 23 18.14 1.89 -4.77
C ILE A 23 17.50 2.01 -6.17
N ARG A 24 18.30 1.87 -7.24
CA ARG A 24 17.77 1.87 -8.60
C ARG A 24 16.82 0.70 -8.87
N GLN A 25 17.10 -0.49 -8.34
CA GLN A 25 16.19 -1.64 -8.46
C GLN A 25 14.88 -1.41 -7.71
N MET A 26 14.94 -0.91 -6.47
CA MET A 26 13.74 -0.57 -5.68
C MET A 26 12.89 0.50 -6.38
N ALA A 27 13.52 1.53 -6.95
CA ALA A 27 12.80 2.56 -7.70
C ALA A 27 12.08 1.99 -8.94
N LYS A 28 12.71 1.05 -9.66
CA LYS A 28 12.06 0.35 -10.78
C LYS A 28 10.88 -0.48 -10.31
N TYR A 29 11.03 -1.25 -9.23
CA TYR A 29 9.96 -2.04 -8.64
C TYR A 29 8.78 -1.15 -8.22
N ASN A 30 9.03 -0.08 -7.46
CA ASN A 30 7.98 0.85 -7.04
C ASN A 30 7.25 1.50 -8.23
N ARG A 31 7.97 1.80 -9.31
CA ARG A 31 7.35 2.32 -10.54
C ARG A 31 6.40 1.29 -11.16
N LEU A 32 6.82 0.03 -11.29
CA LEU A 32 5.98 -1.04 -11.82
C LEU A 32 4.76 -1.32 -10.92
N LEU A 33 4.98 -1.35 -9.60
CA LEU A 33 3.91 -1.50 -8.62
C LEU A 33 2.88 -0.37 -8.74
N SER A 34 3.35 0.88 -8.85
CA SER A 34 2.48 2.06 -9.03
C SER A 34 1.68 1.98 -10.34
N GLN A 35 2.29 1.50 -11.43
CA GLN A 35 1.59 1.29 -12.70
C GLN A 35 0.49 0.23 -12.58
N ARG A 36 0.78 -0.88 -11.89
CA ARG A 36 -0.20 -1.95 -11.66
C ARG A 36 -1.38 -1.47 -10.81
N VAL A 37 -1.11 -0.71 -9.74
CA VAL A 37 -2.14 -0.07 -8.90
C VAL A 37 -2.99 0.89 -9.73
N ALA A 38 -2.38 1.72 -10.58
CA ALA A 38 -3.12 2.64 -11.45
C ALA A 38 -4.02 1.91 -12.45
N ALA A 39 -3.57 0.78 -12.99
CA ALA A 39 -4.38 -0.06 -13.87
C ALA A 39 -5.60 -0.65 -13.14
N TYR A 40 -5.39 -1.19 -11.93
CA TYR A 40 -6.48 -1.68 -11.07
C TYR A 40 -7.50 -0.59 -10.75
N ALA A 41 -7.04 0.59 -10.32
CA ALA A 41 -7.92 1.73 -10.05
C ALA A 41 -8.76 2.14 -11.27
N SER A 42 -8.14 2.16 -12.46
CA SER A 42 -8.82 2.49 -13.72
C SER A 42 -9.93 1.50 -14.05
N GLU A 43 -9.66 0.20 -13.92
CA GLU A 43 -10.65 -0.83 -14.21
C GLU A 43 -11.80 -0.86 -13.18
N ILE A 44 -11.49 -0.68 -11.89
CA ILE A 44 -12.50 -0.53 -10.84
C ILE A 44 -13.41 0.67 -11.15
N ASN A 45 -12.85 1.81 -11.55
CA ASN A 45 -13.63 3.00 -11.90
C ASN A 45 -14.51 2.77 -13.12
N ARG A 46 -14.00 2.09 -14.15
CA ARG A 46 -14.78 1.70 -15.33
C ARG A 46 -15.96 0.80 -14.96
N LEU A 47 -15.75 -0.18 -14.10
CA LEU A 47 -16.79 -1.10 -13.63
C LEU A 47 -17.83 -0.38 -12.76
N LYS A 48 -17.41 0.51 -11.85
CA LYS A 48 -18.33 1.35 -11.05
C LYS A 48 -19.22 2.21 -11.96
N ALA A 49 -18.65 2.81 -13.01
CA ALA A 49 -19.42 3.57 -13.99
C ALA A 49 -20.41 2.69 -14.76
N LEU A 50 -20.02 1.46 -15.12
CA LEU A 50 -20.92 0.48 -15.74
C LEU A 50 -22.07 0.10 -14.81
N VAL A 51 -21.81 -0.20 -13.54
CA VAL A 51 -22.83 -0.50 -12.52
C VAL A 51 -23.82 0.66 -12.43
N ALA A 52 -23.36 1.89 -12.28
CA ALA A 52 -24.22 3.07 -12.21
C ALA A 52 -25.07 3.23 -13.47
N LYS A 53 -24.50 2.97 -14.67
CA LYS A 53 -25.25 2.99 -15.93
C LYS A 53 -26.34 1.93 -15.97
N LEU A 54 -26.04 0.69 -15.58
CA LEU A 54 -26.99 -0.42 -15.56
C LEU A 54 -28.12 -0.18 -14.56
N GLN A 55 -27.81 0.36 -13.38
CA GLN A 55 -28.81 0.74 -12.38
C GLN A 55 -29.77 1.82 -12.90
N ARG A 56 -29.26 2.86 -13.58
CA ARG A 56 -30.11 3.86 -14.24
C ARG A 56 -30.99 3.24 -15.33
N MET A 57 -30.44 2.30 -16.09
CA MET A 57 -31.18 1.58 -17.12
C MET A 57 -32.21 0.60 -16.56
N GLN A 58 -32.18 0.24 -15.27
CA GLN A 58 -33.25 -0.55 -14.65
C GLN A 58 -34.52 0.27 -14.44
N PHE A 59 -34.38 1.58 -14.14
CA PHE A 59 -35.52 2.49 -14.05
C PHE A 59 -36.23 2.60 -15.41
N GLY A 60 -37.53 2.34 -15.43
CA GLY A 60 -38.36 2.46 -16.65
C GLY A 60 -38.49 1.20 -17.52
N LYS A 61 -37.80 0.09 -17.20
CA LYS A 61 -38.02 -1.19 -17.90
C LYS A 61 -39.27 -1.88 -17.38
N SER A 62 -40.24 -2.18 -18.26
CA SER A 62 -41.46 -2.94 -17.94
C SER A 62 -41.28 -4.45 -18.02
N SER A 63 -40.24 -4.95 -18.70
CA SER A 63 -39.98 -6.38 -18.86
C SER A 63 -39.12 -6.96 -17.75
N GLU A 64 -39.68 -7.91 -17.00
CA GLU A 64 -39.01 -8.64 -15.93
C GLU A 64 -37.73 -9.34 -16.39
N LYS A 65 -37.75 -9.93 -17.59
CA LYS A 65 -36.58 -10.59 -18.20
C LYS A 65 -35.42 -9.63 -18.43
N LEU A 66 -35.69 -8.38 -18.81
CA LEU A 66 -34.67 -7.36 -19.01
C LEU A 66 -34.12 -6.83 -17.68
N ARG A 67 -34.96 -6.76 -16.64
CA ARG A 67 -34.52 -6.43 -15.28
C ARG A 67 -33.57 -7.49 -14.76
N ALA A 68 -33.95 -8.76 -14.81
CA ALA A 68 -33.13 -9.89 -14.38
C ALA A 68 -31.78 -9.97 -15.11
N LYS A 69 -31.72 -9.67 -16.42
CA LYS A 69 -30.45 -9.61 -17.14
C LYS A 69 -29.56 -8.47 -16.64
N THR A 70 -30.14 -7.30 -16.38
CA THR A 70 -29.41 -6.12 -15.89
C THR A 70 -28.89 -6.37 -14.47
N GLU A 71 -29.69 -7.02 -13.62
CA GLU A 71 -29.33 -7.44 -12.26
C GLU A 71 -28.09 -8.33 -12.27
N ARG A 72 -28.06 -9.36 -13.12
CA ARG A 72 -26.92 -10.27 -13.25
C ARG A 72 -25.65 -9.54 -13.67
N GLN A 73 -25.75 -8.60 -14.62
CA GLN A 73 -24.60 -7.81 -15.06
C GLN A 73 -24.08 -6.87 -13.97
N ILE A 74 -24.98 -6.33 -13.14
CA ILE A 74 -24.59 -5.53 -11.97
C ILE A 74 -23.83 -6.42 -10.97
N GLN A 75 -24.37 -7.61 -10.67
CA GLN A 75 -23.76 -8.55 -9.75
C GLN A 75 -22.36 -8.99 -10.21
N GLU A 76 -22.22 -9.38 -11.48
CA GLU A 76 -20.94 -9.78 -12.07
C GLU A 76 -19.91 -8.64 -12.02
N ALA A 77 -20.33 -7.41 -12.35
CA ALA A 77 -19.45 -6.25 -12.27
C ALA A 77 -19.03 -5.93 -10.82
N GLN A 78 -19.93 -6.12 -9.85
CA GLN A 78 -19.63 -5.95 -8.42
C GLN A 78 -18.66 -7.01 -7.91
N GLU A 79 -18.87 -8.28 -8.27
CA GLU A 79 -17.94 -9.37 -7.94
C GLU A 79 -16.55 -9.11 -8.52
N ARG A 80 -16.48 -8.64 -9.78
CA ARG A 80 -15.19 -8.28 -10.38
C ARG A 80 -14.52 -7.10 -9.69
N ILE A 81 -15.28 -6.10 -9.24
CA ILE A 81 -14.73 -4.99 -8.42
C ILE A 81 -14.12 -5.55 -7.13
N SER A 82 -14.83 -6.41 -6.41
CA SER A 82 -14.32 -7.00 -5.16
C SER A 82 -13.05 -7.82 -5.39
N ALA A 83 -13.02 -8.66 -6.42
CA ALA A 83 -11.84 -9.44 -6.77
C ALA A 83 -10.63 -8.53 -7.09
N LEU A 84 -10.82 -7.46 -7.87
CA LEU A 84 -9.73 -6.52 -8.18
C LEU A 84 -9.24 -5.75 -6.94
N GLN A 85 -10.13 -5.48 -5.98
CA GLN A 85 -9.74 -4.85 -4.70
C GLN A 85 -8.90 -5.79 -3.84
N GLU A 86 -9.24 -7.08 -3.81
CA GLU A 86 -8.48 -8.12 -3.12
C GLU A 86 -7.11 -8.33 -3.78
N GLU A 87 -7.06 -8.55 -5.10
CA GLU A 87 -5.81 -8.67 -5.87
C GLU A 87 -4.88 -7.46 -5.65
N MET A 88 -5.45 -6.25 -5.55
CA MET A 88 -4.70 -5.02 -5.29
C MET A 88 -4.17 -4.99 -3.84
N ALA A 89 -4.97 -5.42 -2.86
CA ALA A 89 -4.55 -5.50 -1.46
C ALA A 89 -3.41 -6.52 -1.27
N GLU A 90 -3.51 -7.68 -1.92
CA GLU A 90 -2.44 -8.68 -1.96
C GLU A 90 -1.18 -8.10 -2.61
N THR A 91 -1.32 -7.48 -3.78
CA THR A 91 -0.19 -6.86 -4.51
C THR A 91 0.54 -5.79 -3.68
N LEU A 92 -0.18 -5.06 -2.82
CA LEU A 92 0.39 -4.07 -1.91
C LEU A 92 0.94 -4.68 -0.61
N GLY A 93 0.44 -5.85 -0.21
CA GLY A 93 0.90 -6.62 0.95
C GLY A 93 2.17 -7.43 0.69
N GLU A 94 2.46 -7.75 -0.58
CA GLU A 94 3.69 -8.43 -1.00
C GLU A 94 4.92 -7.56 -0.72
N GLN A 95 5.66 -7.89 0.34
CA GLN A 95 6.89 -7.20 0.70
C GLN A 95 8.05 -7.66 -0.19
N TYR A 96 8.54 -6.77 -1.05
CA TYR A 96 9.75 -7.01 -1.85
C TYR A 96 11.00 -6.97 -0.95
N ASP A 97 11.66 -8.13 -0.73
CA ASP A 97 12.99 -8.22 -0.09
C ASP A 97 14.09 -8.26 -1.16
N PRO A 98 14.78 -7.14 -1.45
CA PRO A 98 15.94 -7.18 -2.34
C PRO A 98 17.05 -8.02 -1.70
N VAL A 99 17.66 -8.92 -2.47
CA VAL A 99 18.83 -9.71 -2.04
C VAL A 99 20.01 -8.76 -1.79
N LEU A 100 20.09 -8.23 -0.57
CA LEU A 100 21.18 -7.38 -0.12
C LEU A 100 22.40 -8.22 0.28
N PRO A 101 23.62 -7.87 -0.18
CA PRO A 101 24.85 -8.45 0.34
C PRO A 101 24.95 -8.27 1.87
N SER A 102 25.54 -9.23 2.57
CA SER A 102 25.56 -9.29 4.05
C SER A 102 26.07 -8.02 4.73
N ALA A 103 27.02 -7.30 4.10
CA ALA A 103 27.53 -6.01 4.58
C ALA A 103 26.46 -4.89 4.63
N LEU A 104 25.44 -4.96 3.77
CA LEU A 104 24.32 -4.02 3.74
C LEU A 104 23.16 -4.42 4.65
N ARG A 105 23.00 -5.73 4.93
CA ARG A 105 22.02 -6.24 5.91
C ARG A 105 22.37 -5.81 7.35
N GLN A 106 23.65 -5.61 7.66
CA GLN A 106 24.09 -5.18 8.99
C GLN A 106 23.72 -3.72 9.30
N SER A 107 23.70 -2.83 8.30
CA SER A 107 23.28 -1.43 8.49
C SER A 107 21.77 -1.25 8.63
N SER A 108 20.95 -2.23 8.22
CA SER A 108 19.49 -2.23 8.42
C SER A 108 19.06 -2.77 9.79
N ALA A 109 20.01 -3.14 10.66
CA ALA A 109 19.72 -3.57 12.02
C ALA A 109 19.18 -2.39 12.85
N VAL A 110 17.85 -2.26 12.84
CA VAL A 110 17.03 -1.64 13.88
C VAL A 110 17.56 -0.29 14.33
N ASN A 111 17.11 0.77 13.65
CA ASN A 111 17.18 2.11 14.23
C ASN A 111 16.26 2.17 15.46
N ARG A 112 16.78 1.71 16.59
CA ARG A 112 16.10 1.64 17.89
C ARG A 112 16.13 3.01 18.56
N TYR A 113 15.90 4.10 17.83
CA TYR A 113 15.54 5.37 18.47
C TYR A 113 14.12 5.23 19.00
N ARG A 114 14.02 4.77 20.24
CA ARG A 114 12.85 4.98 21.09
C ARG A 114 12.98 6.42 21.61
N PRO A 115 12.18 7.39 21.15
CA PRO A 115 12.24 8.72 21.75
C PRO A 115 11.81 8.61 23.21
N HIS A 116 12.76 8.75 24.12
CA HIS A 116 12.46 8.95 25.54
C HIS A 116 11.93 10.37 25.68
N PHE A 117 10.61 10.51 25.73
CA PHE A 117 10.00 11.76 26.17
C PHE A 117 10.19 11.88 27.69
N PRO A 118 10.72 13.01 28.20
CA PRO A 118 10.82 13.22 29.63
C PRO A 118 9.42 13.50 30.20
N VAL A 119 8.89 12.57 30.99
CA VAL A 119 7.67 12.82 31.77
C VAL A 119 8.05 13.73 32.94
N LYS A 120 7.55 14.98 32.91
CA LYS A 120 7.61 15.86 34.08
C LYS A 120 6.62 15.38 35.15
N PRO A 121 7.00 15.30 36.43
CA PRO A 121 6.05 14.95 37.49
C PRO A 121 5.24 16.20 37.85
N GLY A 122 3.93 16.16 37.58
CA GLY A 122 3.01 17.24 37.90
C GLY A 122 1.66 16.71 38.36
N SER A 123 1.45 16.78 39.68
CA SER A 123 0.20 17.12 40.36
C SER A 123 -1.12 16.41 39.97
N SER A 124 -1.56 15.56 40.90
CA SER A 124 -2.89 15.56 41.53
C SER A 124 -4.17 15.63 40.67
N GLY A 125 -4.97 14.56 40.78
CA GLY A 125 -6.39 14.69 41.14
C GLY A 125 -7.45 14.50 40.03
N ARG A 126 -8.52 13.80 40.42
CA ARG A 126 -9.86 13.62 39.81
C ARG A 126 -10.07 12.46 38.82
N LYS A 127 -10.67 11.40 39.38
CA LYS A 127 -11.67 10.51 38.75
C LYS A 127 -12.63 11.29 37.86
N ARG A 128 -12.87 10.82 36.63
CA ARG A 128 -14.18 10.82 35.96
C ARG A 128 -14.22 9.71 34.88
N ASN A 129 -15.28 8.90 34.93
CA ASN A 129 -15.64 7.92 33.91
C ASN A 129 -16.02 8.62 32.59
N ALA A 130 -15.60 8.10 31.44
CA ALA A 130 -16.24 8.37 30.15
C ALA A 130 -15.87 7.30 29.11
N ALA A 131 -16.86 6.91 28.32
CA ALA A 131 -16.85 5.85 27.32
C ALA A 131 -15.73 5.97 26.27
N ARG A 132 -15.23 4.82 25.81
CA ARG A 132 -14.32 4.69 24.67
C ARG A 132 -15.01 5.14 23.38
N PRO A 133 -14.47 6.09 22.60
CA PRO A 133 -14.88 6.23 21.21
C PRO A 133 -14.15 5.15 20.39
N VAL A 134 -14.93 4.31 19.71
CA VAL A 134 -14.46 3.45 18.62
C VAL A 134 -14.06 4.39 17.48
N VAL A 135 -12.77 4.47 17.19
CA VAL A 135 -12.29 5.19 16.00
C VAL A 135 -12.56 4.30 14.80
N VAL A 136 -13.66 4.59 14.10
CA VAL A 136 -13.91 4.08 12.75
C VAL A 136 -12.98 4.86 11.83
N THR A 137 -11.91 4.22 11.38
CA THR A 137 -11.11 4.71 10.25
C THR A 137 -11.90 4.48 8.96
N SER A 138 -12.74 5.44 8.59
CA SER A 138 -13.28 5.56 7.24
C SER A 138 -12.17 6.12 6.34
N VAL A 139 -11.57 5.29 5.50
CA VAL A 139 -10.76 5.76 4.39
C VAL A 139 -11.69 5.96 3.20
N LEU A 140 -12.08 7.22 3.00
CA LEU A 140 -12.78 7.68 1.80
C LEU A 140 -11.73 7.87 0.69
N TRP A 141 -11.80 7.07 -0.38
CA TRP A 141 -11.10 7.36 -1.63
C TRP A 141 -12.11 7.96 -2.61
N VAL A 142 -11.90 9.23 -2.96
CA VAL A 142 -12.61 9.97 -4.02
C VAL A 142 -12.10 9.51 -5.39
#